data_AF-A0A7S4VZR2-F1
#
_entry.id   AF-A0A7S4VZR2-F1
#
_cell.length_a   1.000
_cell.length_b   1.000
_cell.length_c   1.000
_cell.angle_alpha   90.00
_cell.angle_beta   90.00
_cell.angle_gamma   90.00
#
_symmetry.space_group_name_H-M   'P 1'
#
loop_
_entity.id
_entity.type
_entity.pdbx_description
1 polymer ?
#
loop_
_entity_poly.entity_id
_entity_poly.type
_entity_poly.pdbx_seq_one_letter_code
_entity_poly.pdbx_strand_id
1 'polypeptide(L)'
;RACKQPPREAAAGPAEGPDAEGQAVDYTQVPKEMDRRFERLDPDGTLRPTIISAGKSWTRRVQKALLASPETQTLGSTEQKQERDAAFDLLDALTKSGALQVDHASLHIVIAATHCFDKTVIDTVVQAGVSPIDKVERSTLIMASTVHAQPPAALIREAQCPRVRAASPGLFLEDL
;
A
#
# COMPACT_ATOMS: atom_id res chain seq x y z
N ARG A 1 13.72 47.21 11.65
CA ARG A 1 13.80 46.06 12.58
C ARG A 1 13.66 44.79 11.76
N ALA A 2 14.79 44.19 11.38
CA ALA A 2 14.86 42.98 10.57
C ALA A 2 15.13 41.79 11.50
N CYS A 3 14.28 40.76 11.45
CA CYS A 3 14.47 39.53 12.20
C CYS A 3 15.38 38.61 11.38
N LYS A 4 16.63 38.43 11.83
CA LYS A 4 17.57 37.46 11.25
C LYS A 4 17.26 36.07 11.81
N GLN A 5 16.98 35.12 10.93
CA GLN A 5 16.80 33.71 11.25
C GLN A 5 18.17 33.01 11.21
N PRO A 6 18.54 32.18 12.21
CA PRO A 6 19.81 31.45 12.19
C PRO A 6 19.76 30.25 11.21
N PRO A 7 20.93 29.75 10.73
CA PRO A 7 21.00 28.67 9.76
C PRO A 7 20.55 27.35 10.40
N ARG A 8 19.63 26.65 9.74
CA ARG A 8 19.15 25.34 10.18
C ARG A 8 20.07 24.27 9.58
N GLU A 9 20.69 23.49 10.46
CA GLU A 9 21.55 22.34 10.18
C GLU A 9 20.99 21.42 9.09
N ALA A 10 21.87 21.03 8.16
CA ALA A 10 21.61 19.97 7.19
C ALA A 10 21.47 18.65 7.96
N ALA A 11 20.24 18.14 8.02
CA ALA A 11 19.99 16.77 8.48
C ALA A 11 20.68 15.81 7.51
N ALA A 12 21.63 15.04 8.03
CA ALA A 12 22.24 13.92 7.34
C ALA A 12 21.14 12.97 6.85
N GLY A 13 21.17 12.63 5.57
CA GLY A 13 20.31 11.60 4.99
C GLY A 13 20.55 10.25 5.68
N PRO A 14 19.58 9.31 5.61
CA PRO A 14 19.80 7.98 6.14
C PRO A 14 20.99 7.36 5.40
N ALA A 15 21.97 6.90 6.17
CA ALA A 15 23.06 6.09 5.66
C ALA A 15 22.48 4.82 5.02
N GLU A 16 22.74 4.62 3.72
CA GLU A 16 22.55 3.33 3.06
C GLU A 16 23.45 2.33 3.77
N GLY A 17 22.83 1.47 4.59
CA GLY A 17 23.48 0.31 5.18
C GLY A 17 23.78 -0.73 4.09
N PRO A 18 24.74 -1.62 4.35
CA PRO A 18 25.15 -2.63 3.37
C PRO A 18 23.96 -3.53 3.05
N ASP A 19 23.76 -3.77 1.76
CA ASP A 19 22.76 -4.70 1.23
C ASP A 19 22.91 -6.05 1.93
N ALA A 20 22.06 -6.28 2.92
CA ALA A 20 21.80 -7.62 3.40
C ALA A 20 21.25 -8.38 2.19
N GLU A 21 21.87 -9.51 1.85
CA GLU A 21 21.31 -10.51 0.93
C GLU A 21 19.99 -11.02 1.52
N GLY A 22 18.96 -10.19 1.43
CA GLY A 22 17.61 -10.48 1.87
C GLY A 22 17.02 -11.44 0.86
N GLN A 23 16.47 -12.55 1.36
CA GLN A 23 15.63 -13.42 0.55
C GLN A 23 14.62 -12.56 -0.20
N ALA A 24 14.65 -12.64 -1.54
CA ALA A 24 13.73 -11.91 -2.39
C ALA A 24 12.30 -12.25 -1.97
N VAL A 25 11.56 -11.25 -1.46
CA VAL A 25 10.18 -11.42 -1.01
C VAL A 25 9.29 -11.57 -2.24
N ASP A 26 8.64 -12.73 -2.38
CA ASP A 26 7.68 -12.97 -3.45
C ASP A 26 6.33 -12.30 -3.13
N TYR A 27 6.19 -11.05 -3.57
CA TYR A 27 4.96 -10.28 -3.40
C TYR A 27 3.75 -10.86 -4.16
N THR A 28 3.94 -11.82 -5.08
CA THR A 28 2.82 -12.48 -5.76
C THR A 28 2.04 -13.43 -4.85
N GLN A 29 2.61 -13.82 -3.70
CA GLN A 29 1.91 -14.63 -2.70
C GLN A 29 1.01 -13.80 -1.76
N VAL A 30 1.19 -12.48 -1.70
CA VAL A 30 0.45 -11.59 -0.79
C VAL A 30 -1.07 -11.76 -0.93
N PRO A 31 -1.68 -11.79 -2.13
CA PRO A 31 -3.12 -12.00 -2.25
C PRO A 31 -3.60 -13.32 -1.63
N LYS A 32 -2.89 -14.42 -1.89
CA LYS A 32 -3.26 -15.75 -1.36
C LYS A 32 -3.15 -15.82 0.15
N GLU A 33 -2.07 -15.27 0.70
CA GLU A 33 -1.88 -15.22 2.16
C GLU A 33 -2.90 -14.29 2.82
N MET A 34 -3.26 -13.19 2.17
CA MET A 34 -4.30 -12.29 2.65
C MET A 34 -5.65 -13.00 2.72
N ASP A 35 -6.08 -13.69 1.66
CA ASP A 35 -7.32 -14.46 1.64
C ASP A 35 -7.36 -15.49 2.78
N ARG A 36 -6.28 -16.28 2.94
CA ARG A 36 -6.15 -17.28 4.03
C ARG A 36 -6.28 -16.65 5.42
N ARG A 37 -5.66 -15.49 5.63
CA ARG A 37 -5.73 -14.79 6.92
C ARG A 37 -7.12 -14.22 7.18
N PHE A 38 -7.80 -13.70 6.15
CA PHE A 38 -9.17 -13.20 6.27
C PHE A 38 -10.16 -14.32 6.60
N GLU A 39 -10.08 -15.47 5.92
CA GLU A 39 -10.92 -16.64 6.22
C GLU A 39 -10.80 -17.09 7.69
N ARG A 40 -9.58 -16.98 8.26
CA ARG A 40 -9.31 -17.39 9.63
C ARG A 40 -9.65 -16.34 10.68
N LEU A 41 -9.37 -15.06 10.40
CA LEU A 41 -9.32 -14.00 11.41
C LEU A 41 -10.47 -12.98 11.30
N ASP A 42 -11.21 -12.96 10.18
CA ASP A 42 -12.36 -12.07 9.99
C ASP A 42 -13.68 -12.83 9.78
N PRO A 43 -14.30 -13.35 10.85
CA PRO A 43 -15.56 -14.08 10.75
C PRO A 43 -16.74 -13.23 10.25
N ASP A 44 -16.63 -11.90 10.34
CA ASP A 44 -17.68 -10.97 9.93
C ASP A 44 -17.65 -10.68 8.41
N GLY A 45 -16.57 -11.00 7.70
CA GLY A 45 -16.48 -10.83 6.24
C GLY A 45 -16.75 -9.41 5.74
N THR A 46 -16.32 -8.39 6.50
CA THR A 46 -16.68 -6.98 6.24
C THR A 46 -15.92 -6.36 5.09
N LEU A 47 -14.86 -7.01 4.60
CA LEU A 47 -14.00 -6.44 3.57
C LEU A 47 -14.42 -6.88 2.17
N ARG A 48 -14.45 -5.93 1.23
CA ARG A 48 -14.65 -6.19 -0.20
C ARG A 48 -13.49 -5.62 -1.03
N PRO A 49 -13.01 -6.33 -2.07
CA PRO A 49 -12.05 -5.77 -3.01
C PRO A 49 -12.60 -4.54 -3.72
N THR A 50 -11.76 -3.53 -3.91
CA THR A 50 -12.15 -2.28 -4.57
C THR A 50 -11.36 -2.09 -5.85
N ILE A 51 -12.06 -1.83 -6.94
CA ILE A 51 -11.45 -1.58 -8.24
C ILE A 51 -10.90 -0.15 -8.25
N ILE A 52 -9.59 0.00 -8.43
CA ILE A 52 -8.96 1.27 -8.77
C ILE A 52 -8.97 1.42 -10.29
N SER A 53 -9.64 2.45 -10.78
CA SER A 53 -9.66 2.80 -12.20
C SER A 53 -8.77 4.01 -12.46
N ALA A 54 -7.99 3.96 -13.54
CA ALA A 54 -7.26 5.13 -14.01
C ALA A 54 -8.24 6.24 -14.45
N GLY A 55 -7.82 7.50 -14.29
CA GLY A 55 -8.61 8.65 -14.71
C GLY A 55 -8.83 8.68 -16.24
N LYS A 56 -9.91 9.33 -16.69
CA LYS A 56 -10.29 9.40 -18.12
C LYS A 56 -9.27 10.13 -18.99
N SER A 57 -8.41 10.95 -18.40
CA SER A 57 -7.41 11.75 -19.12
C SER A 57 -6.11 11.77 -18.33
N TRP A 58 -4.99 11.56 -19.02
CA TRP A 58 -3.65 11.71 -18.42
C TRP A 58 -2.97 12.94 -18.98
N THR A 59 -2.12 13.57 -18.18
CA THR A 59 -1.25 14.65 -18.65
C THR A 59 0.16 14.10 -18.85
N ARG A 60 0.63 14.11 -20.09
CA ARG A 60 1.96 13.67 -20.47
C ARG A 60 2.83 14.90 -20.72
N ARG A 61 4.03 14.92 -20.17
CA ARG A 61 5.07 15.90 -20.49
C ARG A 61 6.18 15.18 -21.25
N VAL A 62 6.56 15.70 -22.42
CA VAL A 62 7.56 15.09 -23.30
C VAL A 62 8.55 16.15 -23.75
N GLN A 63 9.82 15.77 -23.83
CA GLN A 63 10.85 16.59 -24.43
C GLN A 63 11.56 15.77 -25.50
N LYS A 64 11.31 16.09 -26.78
CA LYS A 64 11.80 15.27 -27.92
C LYS A 64 13.33 15.26 -28.07
N ALA A 65 14.00 16.28 -27.56
CA ALA A 65 15.46 16.38 -27.54
C ALA A 65 15.91 17.20 -26.32
N LEU A 66 17.15 17.01 -25.86
CA LEU A 66 17.69 17.67 -24.65
C LEU A 66 17.59 19.20 -24.64
N LEU A 67 17.57 19.84 -25.82
CA LEU A 67 17.46 21.31 -25.96
C LEU A 67 16.09 21.76 -26.51
N ALA A 68 15.17 20.83 -26.77
CA ALA A 68 13.83 21.18 -27.25
C ALA A 68 12.94 21.65 -26.10
N SER A 69 11.98 22.52 -26.41
CA SER A 69 10.97 22.95 -25.44
C SER A 69 10.10 21.77 -24.99
N PRO A 70 9.86 21.59 -23.68
CA PRO A 70 8.95 20.58 -23.18
C PRO A 70 7.53 20.81 -23.70
N GLU A 71 6.91 19.77 -24.26
CA GLU A 71 5.53 19.76 -24.70
C GLU A 71 4.67 19.06 -23.63
N THR A 72 3.48 19.62 -23.34
CA THR A 72 2.48 18.97 -22.50
C THR A 72 1.29 18.57 -23.37
N GLN A 73 0.87 17.33 -23.25
CA GLN A 73 -0.23 16.77 -24.02
C GLN A 73 -1.21 16.05 -23.09
N THR A 74 -2.49 16.08 -23.45
CA THR A 74 -3.53 15.33 -22.74
C THR A 74 -3.83 14.06 -23.51
N LEU A 75 -3.72 12.91 -22.85
CA LEU A 75 -3.97 11.59 -23.44
C LEU A 75 -5.40 11.14 -23.10
N GLY A 76 -6.18 10.81 -24.12
CA GLY A 76 -7.47 10.14 -23.98
C GLY A 76 -7.32 8.63 -23.80
N SER A 77 -8.45 7.90 -23.80
CA SER A 77 -8.46 6.46 -23.54
C SER A 77 -7.61 5.65 -24.53
N THR A 78 -7.66 6.00 -25.82
CA THR A 78 -6.91 5.29 -26.87
C THR A 78 -5.41 5.54 -26.74
N GLU A 79 -5.00 6.79 -26.53
CA GLU A 79 -3.60 7.17 -26.37
C GLU A 79 -3.01 6.61 -25.06
N GLN A 80 -3.80 6.56 -23.98
CA GLN A 80 -3.39 5.91 -22.72
C GLN A 80 -3.08 4.42 -22.92
N LYS A 81 -3.91 3.72 -23.68
CA LYS A 81 -3.67 2.31 -24.01
C LYS A 81 -2.36 2.15 -24.78
N GLN A 82 -2.16 2.96 -25.83
CA GLN A 82 -0.94 2.91 -26.65
C GLN A 82 0.32 3.16 -25.82
N GLU A 83 0.32 4.20 -24.98
CA GLU A 83 1.49 4.54 -24.15
C GLU A 83 1.76 3.49 -23.07
N ARG A 84 0.70 2.92 -22.48
CA ARG A 84 0.83 1.83 -21.51
C ARG A 84 1.43 0.58 -22.16
N ASP A 85 0.90 0.17 -23.30
CA ASP A 85 1.35 -1.02 -24.00
C ASP A 85 2.82 -0.85 -24.44
N ALA A 86 3.19 0.33 -24.97
CA ALA A 86 4.58 0.66 -25.31
C ALA A 86 5.53 0.64 -24.09
N ALA A 87 5.09 1.10 -22.93
CA ALA A 87 5.88 1.05 -21.70
C ALA A 87 6.10 -0.40 -21.22
N PHE A 88 5.08 -1.26 -21.30
CA PHE A 88 5.20 -2.67 -20.94
C PHE A 88 6.09 -3.45 -21.92
N ASP A 89 6.00 -3.17 -23.22
CA ASP A 89 6.88 -3.77 -24.23
C ASP A 89 8.35 -3.41 -23.97
N LEU A 90 8.63 -2.17 -23.58
CA LEU A 90 9.98 -1.75 -23.18
C LEU A 90 10.45 -2.50 -21.94
N LEU A 91 9.62 -2.59 -20.90
CA LEU A 91 9.96 -3.33 -19.68
C LEU A 91 10.22 -4.82 -19.98
N ASP A 92 9.39 -5.44 -20.81
CA ASP A 92 9.53 -6.84 -21.22
C ASP A 92 10.80 -7.07 -22.04
N ALA A 93 11.13 -6.18 -22.97
CA ALA A 93 12.38 -6.23 -23.73
C ALA A 93 13.62 -6.10 -22.81
N LEU A 94 13.56 -5.19 -21.83
CA LEU A 94 14.64 -4.99 -20.86
C LEU A 94 14.81 -6.17 -19.91
N THR A 95 13.71 -6.75 -19.42
CA THR A 95 13.75 -7.90 -18.49
C THR A 95 14.09 -9.21 -19.20
N LYS A 96 13.55 -9.48 -20.39
CA LYS A 96 13.85 -10.72 -21.15
C LYS A 96 15.27 -10.76 -21.70
N SER A 97 15.86 -9.60 -22.02
CA SER A 97 17.26 -9.54 -22.46
C SER A 97 18.25 -9.85 -21.35
N GLY A 98 17.80 -9.93 -20.09
CA GLY A 98 18.65 -10.16 -18.91
C GLY A 98 19.73 -9.10 -18.71
N ALA A 99 19.63 -7.98 -19.45
CA ALA A 99 20.71 -7.04 -19.65
C ALA A 99 20.71 -5.89 -18.65
N LEU A 100 19.64 -5.73 -17.86
CA LEU A 100 19.49 -4.59 -16.96
C LEU A 100 18.82 -4.99 -15.65
N GLN A 101 19.58 -4.97 -14.56
CA GLN A 101 19.01 -4.94 -13.21
C GLN A 101 18.31 -3.60 -13.01
N VAL A 102 17.10 -3.61 -12.45
CA VAL A 102 16.31 -2.39 -12.24
C VAL A 102 16.68 -1.79 -10.88
N ASP A 103 17.90 -1.27 -10.77
CA ASP A 103 18.48 -0.83 -9.48
C ASP A 103 17.88 0.49 -8.97
N HIS A 104 17.24 1.27 -9.85
CA HIS A 104 16.64 2.56 -9.53
C HIS A 104 15.12 2.58 -9.78
N ALA A 105 14.42 1.52 -9.38
CA ALA A 105 12.96 1.51 -9.35
C ALA A 105 12.42 1.33 -7.94
N SER A 106 11.35 2.05 -7.65
CA SER A 106 10.52 1.85 -6.46
C SER A 106 9.30 1.00 -6.82
N LEU A 107 9.16 -0.17 -6.21
CA LEU A 107 7.94 -0.96 -6.29
C LEU A 107 6.93 -0.46 -5.25
N HIS A 108 5.78 0.03 -5.71
CA HIS A 108 4.66 0.40 -4.85
C HIS A 108 3.53 -0.62 -5.01
N ILE A 109 3.15 -1.27 -3.92
CA ILE A 109 2.01 -2.19 -3.88
C ILE A 109 0.83 -1.46 -3.24
N VAL A 110 -0.28 -1.37 -3.97
CA VAL A 110 -1.49 -0.72 -3.49
C VAL A 110 -2.57 -1.77 -3.29
N ILE A 111 -3.04 -1.89 -2.05
CA ILE A 111 -4.19 -2.72 -1.70
C ILE A 111 -5.36 -1.78 -1.42
N ALA A 112 -6.42 -1.93 -2.22
CA ALA A 112 -7.64 -1.15 -2.06
C ALA A 112 -8.80 -2.07 -1.68
N ALA A 113 -9.46 -1.70 -0.60
CA ALA A 113 -10.58 -2.44 -0.07
C ALA A 113 -11.63 -1.47 0.50
N THR A 114 -12.87 -1.91 0.51
CA THR A 114 -14.01 -1.19 1.07
C THR A 114 -14.60 -2.01 2.20
N HIS A 115 -14.81 -1.39 3.36
CA HIS A 115 -15.56 -1.97 4.46
C HIS A 115 -17.06 -1.87 4.18
N CYS A 116 -17.72 -3.02 4.05
CA CYS A 116 -19.16 -3.17 3.93
C CYS A 116 -19.68 -3.79 5.23
N PHE A 117 -20.63 -3.11 5.88
CA PHE A 117 -21.27 -3.60 7.10
C PHE A 117 -22.71 -3.99 6.80
N ASP A 118 -23.11 -5.17 7.27
CA ASP A 118 -24.48 -5.67 7.08
C ASP A 118 -25.51 -4.93 7.96
N LYS A 119 -25.04 -4.23 8.99
CA LYS A 119 -25.88 -3.52 9.97
C LYS A 119 -25.62 -2.02 9.91
N THR A 120 -26.67 -1.25 10.21
CA THR A 120 -26.52 0.20 10.35
C THR A 120 -25.72 0.54 11.61
N VAL A 121 -25.22 1.78 11.68
CA VAL A 121 -24.53 2.28 12.87
C VAL A 121 -25.45 2.25 14.10
N ILE A 122 -26.75 2.52 13.92
CA ILE A 122 -27.73 2.47 15.01
C ILE A 122 -27.85 1.05 15.55
N ASP A 123 -28.02 0.06 14.67
CA ASP A 123 -28.17 -1.34 15.11
C ASP A 123 -26.88 -1.85 15.78
N THR A 124 -25.72 -1.41 15.30
CA THR A 124 -24.42 -1.88 15.79
C THR A 124 -24.08 -1.25 17.15
N VAL A 125 -24.20 0.07 17.29
CA VAL A 125 -23.78 0.80 18.49
C VAL A 125 -24.87 0.79 19.56
N VAL A 126 -26.13 0.99 19.19
CA VAL A 126 -27.22 1.18 20.15
C VAL A 126 -27.84 -0.16 20.55
N GLN A 127 -28.15 -1.04 19.58
CA GLN A 127 -28.83 -2.30 19.91
C GLN A 127 -27.84 -3.39 20.33
N ALA A 128 -26.72 -3.52 19.63
CA ALA A 128 -25.73 -4.56 19.93
C ALA A 128 -24.64 -4.11 20.91
N GLY A 129 -24.47 -2.80 21.15
CA GLY A 129 -23.43 -2.27 22.04
C GLY A 129 -22.01 -2.53 21.54
N VAL A 130 -21.82 -2.74 20.23
CA VAL A 130 -20.53 -3.07 19.63
C VAL A 130 -19.98 -1.85 18.88
N SER A 131 -18.68 -1.63 18.99
CA SER A 131 -17.98 -0.60 18.22
C SER A 131 -17.66 -1.13 16.81
N PRO A 132 -18.21 -0.53 15.72
CA PRO A 132 -17.86 -0.94 14.36
C PRO A 132 -16.38 -0.68 14.02
N ILE A 133 -15.73 0.22 14.78
CA ILE A 133 -14.30 0.53 14.63
C ILE A 133 -13.46 -0.71 14.90
N ASP A 134 -13.87 -1.59 15.82
CA ASP A 134 -13.09 -2.78 16.17
C ASP A 134 -12.99 -3.74 14.97
N LYS A 135 -14.04 -3.82 14.14
CA LYS A 135 -14.05 -4.61 12.90
C LYS A 135 -13.13 -4.00 11.83
N VAL A 136 -13.14 -2.67 11.70
CA VAL A 136 -12.25 -1.93 10.79
C VAL A 136 -10.80 -2.12 11.21
N GLU A 137 -10.51 -1.98 12.49
CA GLU A 137 -9.15 -2.12 13.03
C GLU A 137 -8.63 -3.54 12.82
N ARG A 138 -9.46 -4.56 13.08
CA ARG A 138 -9.09 -5.96 12.84
C ARG A 138 -8.72 -6.22 11.39
N SER A 139 -9.61 -5.89 10.46
CA SER A 139 -9.37 -6.09 9.03
C SER A 139 -8.17 -5.27 8.50
N THR A 140 -7.96 -4.05 9.02
CA THR A 140 -6.79 -3.22 8.69
C THR A 140 -5.49 -3.87 9.17
N LEU A 141 -5.48 -4.42 10.39
CA LEU A 141 -4.30 -5.10 10.93
C LEU A 141 -4.02 -6.43 10.22
N ILE A 142 -5.05 -7.16 9.77
CA ILE A 142 -4.87 -8.34 8.91
C ILE A 142 -4.16 -7.95 7.61
N MET A 143 -4.62 -6.90 6.92
CA MET A 143 -3.95 -6.43 5.69
C MET A 143 -2.51 -5.97 5.97
N ALA A 144 -2.32 -5.10 6.96
CA ALA A 144 -1.02 -4.52 7.28
C ALA A 144 0.01 -5.58 7.71
N SER A 145 -0.38 -6.52 8.58
CA SER A 145 0.49 -7.64 9.00
C SER A 145 0.86 -8.57 7.85
N THR A 146 0.00 -8.68 6.84
CA THR A 146 0.26 -9.49 5.65
C THR A 146 1.26 -8.80 4.72
N VAL A 147 1.07 -7.50 4.47
CA VAL A 147 1.95 -6.73 3.58
C VAL A 147 3.33 -6.50 4.19
N HIS A 148 3.38 -6.14 5.47
CA HIS A 148 4.64 -5.84 6.15
C HIS A 148 5.35 -7.08 6.69
N ALA A 149 4.69 -8.25 6.67
CA ALA A 149 5.20 -9.49 7.27
C ALA A 149 5.66 -9.29 8.73
N GLN A 150 4.91 -8.49 9.49
CA GLN A 150 5.17 -8.18 10.90
C GLN A 150 3.96 -8.59 11.75
N PRO A 151 4.19 -8.99 13.02
CA PRO A 151 3.09 -9.29 13.93
C PRO A 151 2.27 -8.03 14.21
N PRO A 152 0.95 -8.14 14.47
CA PRO A 152 0.10 -6.98 14.75
C PRO A 152 0.61 -6.08 15.88
N ALA A 153 1.27 -6.67 16.89
CA ALA A 153 1.86 -5.93 18.00
C ALA A 153 2.98 -4.95 17.58
N ALA A 154 3.72 -5.25 16.51
CA ALA A 154 4.77 -4.38 15.98
C ALA A 154 4.21 -3.23 15.11
N LEU A 155 2.95 -3.32 14.67
CA LEU A 155 2.30 -2.36 13.78
C LEU A 155 1.44 -1.33 14.50
N ILE A 156 1.18 -1.53 15.79
CA ILE A 156 0.39 -0.63 16.63
C ILE A 156 1.24 -0.05 17.75
N ARG A 157 0.82 1.10 18.27
CA ARG A 157 1.46 1.69 19.45
C ARG A 157 1.25 0.76 20.65
N GLU A 158 2.31 0.52 21.42
CA GLU A 158 2.29 -0.38 22.59
C GLU A 158 1.13 -0.09 23.57
N ALA A 159 0.85 1.19 23.81
CA ALA A 159 -0.27 1.63 24.66
C ALA A 159 -1.67 1.17 24.18
N GLN A 160 -1.82 0.83 22.90
CA GLN A 160 -3.09 0.36 22.32
C GLN A 160 -3.19 -1.17 22.30
N CYS A 161 -2.09 -1.91 22.46
CA CYS A 161 -2.08 -3.37 22.44
C CYS A 161 -3.13 -4.01 23.36
N PRO A 162 -3.32 -3.58 24.63
CA PRO A 162 -4.30 -4.21 25.52
C PRO A 162 -5.73 -4.10 25.00
N ARG A 163 -6.10 -2.92 24.46
CA ARG A 163 -7.44 -2.66 23.91
C ARG A 163 -7.71 -3.52 22.67
N VAL A 164 -6.76 -3.53 21.72
CA VAL A 164 -6.89 -4.29 20.47
C VAL A 164 -6.92 -5.80 20.75
N ARG A 165 -6.10 -6.28 21.69
CA ARG A 165 -6.09 -7.69 22.12
C ARG A 165 -7.41 -8.09 22.78
N ALA A 166 -8.01 -7.20 23.57
CA ALA A 166 -9.32 -7.45 24.18
C ALA A 166 -10.45 -7.53 23.12
N ALA A 167 -10.43 -6.64 22.13
CA ALA A 167 -11.46 -6.60 21.08
C ALA A 167 -11.27 -7.67 19.99
N SER A 168 -10.03 -8.04 19.68
CA SER A 168 -9.67 -8.98 18.60
C SER A 168 -8.54 -9.93 19.03
N PRO A 169 -8.82 -10.84 19.99
CA PRO A 169 -7.79 -11.72 20.55
C PRO A 169 -7.16 -12.65 19.51
N GLY A 170 -7.93 -13.07 18.49
CA GLY A 170 -7.46 -13.95 17.42
C GLY A 170 -6.25 -13.42 16.64
N LEU A 171 -6.05 -12.10 16.59
CA LEU A 171 -4.89 -11.48 15.93
C LEU A 171 -3.56 -11.78 16.63
N PHE A 172 -3.58 -12.13 17.92
CA PHE A 172 -2.38 -12.28 18.75
C PHE A 172 -2.15 -13.72 19.22
N LEU A 173 -2.91 -14.68 18.71
CA LEU A 173 -2.77 -16.09 19.07
C LEU A 173 -1.53 -16.76 18.45
N GLU A 174 -0.92 -16.14 17.44
CA GLU A 174 0.30 -16.63 16.79
C GLU A 174 1.59 -16.09 17.43
N ASP A 175 1.47 -15.17 18.40
CA ASP A 175 2.60 -14.58 19.14
C ASP A 175 2.91 -15.31 20.48
N LEU A 176 2.28 -16.48 20.72
CA LEU A 176 2.46 -17.34 21.89
C LEU A 176 3.03 -18.70 21.49
#